data_AF-A0A1B7WJF8-F1
#
_entry.id   AF-A0A1B7WJF8-F1
#
_cell.length_a   1.000
_cell.length_b   1.000
_cell.length_c   1.000
_cell.angle_alpha   90.00
_cell.angle_beta   90.00
_cell.angle_gamma   90.00
#
_symmetry.space_group_name_H-M   'P 1'
#
loop_
_entity.id
_entity.type
_entity.pdbx_description
1 polymer ?
#
loop_
_entity_poly.entity_id
_entity_poly.type
_entity_poly.pdbx_seq_one_letter_code
_entity_poly.pdbx_strand_id
1 'polypeptide(L)'
;LSQTAQLMFSEDFAGRVLAFDQNAAVAFAHIASVRRQNGTPISQPDAQIAAICYTHKATIATRNVTDFEGCGISIINPWKPESIY
;
A
#
# COMPACT_ATOMS: atom_id res chain seq x y z
N LEU A 1 19.47 -7.52 8.05
CA LEU A 1 18.27 -8.23 8.57
C LEU A 1 18.76 -9.35 9.47
N SER A 2 18.12 -9.56 10.63
CA SER A 2 18.47 -10.70 11.48
C SER A 2 18.03 -12.01 10.81
N GLN A 3 18.70 -13.11 11.14
CA GLN A 3 18.35 -14.45 10.62
C GLN A 3 16.89 -14.80 10.90
N THR A 4 16.36 -14.37 12.05
CA THR A 4 14.96 -14.51 12.44
C THR A 4 13.99 -13.81 11.50
N ALA A 5 14.30 -12.58 11.05
CA ALA A 5 13.44 -11.88 10.10
C ALA A 5 13.41 -12.58 8.73
N GLN A 6 14.55 -13.15 8.31
CA GLN A 6 14.62 -13.90 7.06
C GLN A 6 13.73 -15.15 7.09
N LEU A 7 13.74 -15.89 8.20
CA LEU A 7 12.88 -17.06 8.42
C LEU A 7 11.40 -16.68 8.42
N MET A 8 11.03 -15.60 9.11
CA MET A 8 9.66 -15.09 9.11
C MET A 8 9.15 -14.79 7.69
N PHE A 9 9.99 -14.22 6.81
CA PHE A 9 9.61 -13.97 5.42
C PHE A 9 9.50 -15.26 4.60
N SER A 10 10.42 -16.20 4.78
CA SER A 10 10.44 -17.44 3.98
C SER A 10 9.42 -18.48 4.42
N GLU A 11 9.04 -18.49 5.70
CA GLU A 11 8.15 -19.51 6.28
C GLU A 11 6.78 -18.91 6.58
N ASP A 12 6.68 -17.99 7.56
CA ASP A 12 5.40 -17.43 8.00
C ASP A 12 4.71 -16.64 6.88
N PHE A 13 5.46 -15.85 6.11
CA PHE A 13 4.94 -15.02 5.03
C PHE A 13 5.20 -15.57 3.63
N ALA A 14 5.48 -16.88 3.50
CA ALA A 14 5.68 -17.53 2.22
C ALA A 14 4.54 -17.20 1.23
N GLY A 15 4.88 -16.64 0.08
CA GLY A 15 3.92 -16.23 -0.95
C GLY A 15 3.02 -15.02 -0.58
N ARG A 16 3.24 -14.39 0.57
CA ARG A 16 2.47 -13.22 1.05
C ARG A 16 3.26 -11.91 1.06
N VAL A 17 4.54 -11.95 0.67
CA VAL A 17 5.36 -10.76 0.42
C VAL A 17 5.21 -10.38 -1.06
N LEU A 18 4.40 -9.35 -1.32
CA LEU A 18 4.11 -8.89 -2.68
C LEU A 18 5.24 -7.98 -3.19
N ALA A 19 5.73 -8.26 -4.40
CA ALA A 19 6.74 -7.45 -5.04
C ALA A 19 6.12 -6.23 -5.75
N PHE A 20 6.91 -5.18 -5.91
CA PHE A 20 6.60 -4.10 -6.85
C PHE A 20 6.92 -4.57 -8.27
N ASP A 21 5.97 -5.27 -8.88
CA ASP A 21 6.11 -5.85 -10.22
C ASP A 21 5.73 -4.87 -11.35
N GLN A 22 5.71 -5.35 -12.59
CA GLN A 22 5.37 -4.53 -13.76
C GLN A 22 3.96 -3.94 -13.69
N ASN A 23 2.98 -4.70 -13.18
CA ASN A 23 1.60 -4.21 -13.04
C ASN A 23 1.53 -3.10 -11.99
N ALA A 24 2.21 -3.30 -10.85
CA ALA A 24 2.32 -2.28 -9.82
C ALA A 24 3.06 -1.03 -10.34
N ALA A 25 4.07 -1.19 -11.20
CA ALA A 25 4.76 -0.05 -11.81
C ALA A 25 3.85 0.82 -12.70
N VAL A 26 2.95 0.20 -13.47
CA VAL A 26 1.95 0.93 -14.26
C VAL A 26 0.95 1.65 -13.35
N ALA A 27 0.43 0.96 -12.33
CA ALA A 27 -0.49 1.57 -11.36
C ALA A 27 0.15 2.73 -10.59
N PHE A 28 1.43 2.60 -10.22
CA PHE A 28 2.22 3.66 -9.59
C PHE A 28 2.26 4.92 -10.44
N ALA A 29 2.58 4.80 -11.73
CA ALA A 29 2.66 5.94 -12.63
C ALA A 29 1.29 6.66 -12.75
N HIS A 30 0.22 5.89 -12.82
CA HIS A 30 -1.14 6.42 -12.81
C HIS A 30 -1.48 7.15 -11.51
N ILE A 31 -1.32 6.49 -10.36
CA ILE A 31 -1.63 7.08 -9.03
C ILE A 31 -0.82 8.35 -8.81
N ALA A 32 0.50 8.31 -9.02
CA ALA A 32 1.38 9.44 -8.79
C ALA A 32 1.08 10.63 -9.71
N SER A 33 0.72 10.37 -10.98
CA SER A 33 0.39 11.44 -11.93
C SER A 33 -0.95 12.11 -11.59
N VAL A 34 -1.99 11.33 -11.28
CA VAL A 34 -3.30 11.85 -10.86
C VAL A 34 -3.18 12.67 -9.56
N ARG A 35 -2.51 12.13 -8.55
CA ARG A 35 -2.26 12.82 -7.26
C ARG A 35 -1.53 14.16 -7.48
N ARG A 36 -0.51 14.18 -8.34
CA ARG A 36 0.20 15.42 -8.69
C ARG A 36 -0.70 16.43 -9.41
N GLN A 37 -1.50 16.00 -10.38
CA GLN A 37 -2.43 16.88 -11.11
C GLN A 37 -3.50 17.48 -10.19
N ASN A 38 -3.92 16.72 -9.17
CA ASN A 38 -4.89 17.16 -8.17
C ASN A 38 -4.27 17.99 -7.03
N GLY A 39 -3.00 18.40 -7.13
CA GLY A 39 -2.32 19.20 -6.11
C GLY A 39 -2.06 18.47 -4.78
N THR A 40 -2.18 17.15 -4.76
CA THR A 40 -1.99 16.29 -3.58
C THR A 40 -0.90 15.26 -3.86
N PRO A 41 0.38 15.66 -4.03
CA PRO A 41 1.44 14.70 -4.33
C PRO A 41 1.54 13.61 -3.25
N ILE A 42 2.01 12.43 -3.64
CA ILE A 42 2.25 11.28 -2.76
C ILE A 42 3.74 10.94 -2.80
N SER A 43 4.28 10.45 -1.68
CA SER A 43 5.67 10.00 -1.62
C SER A 43 5.90 8.79 -2.53
N GLN A 44 7.12 8.59 -3.01
CA GLN A 44 7.45 7.43 -3.84
C GLN A 44 7.20 6.09 -3.11
N PRO A 45 7.63 5.89 -1.84
CA PRO A 45 7.34 4.66 -1.11
C PRO A 45 5.83 4.40 -0.95
N ASP A 46 5.05 5.42 -0.58
CA ASP A 46 3.60 5.25 -0.38
C ASP A 46 2.89 4.95 -1.71
N ALA A 47 3.32 5.58 -2.80
CA ALA A 47 2.80 5.27 -4.13
C ALA A 47 3.12 3.83 -4.58
N GLN A 48 4.27 3.27 -4.21
CA GLN A 48 4.58 1.86 -4.48
C GLN A 48 3.67 0.93 -3.69
N ILE A 49 3.47 1.19 -2.39
CA ILE A 49 2.56 0.43 -1.54
C ILE A 49 1.12 0.51 -2.07
N ALA A 50 0.66 1.73 -2.39
CA ALA A 50 -0.68 1.97 -2.93
C ALA A 50 -0.88 1.23 -4.25
N ALA A 51 0.12 1.22 -5.13
CA ALA A 51 0.05 0.54 -6.41
C ALA A 51 -0.03 -0.99 -6.25
N ILE A 52 0.76 -1.58 -5.34
CA ILE A 52 0.66 -3.01 -5.01
C ILE A 52 -0.74 -3.33 -4.48
N CYS A 53 -1.27 -2.53 -3.55
CA CYS A 53 -2.63 -2.74 -3.05
C CYS A 53 -3.68 -2.64 -4.17
N TYR A 54 -3.54 -1.66 -5.05
CA TYR A 54 -4.45 -1.43 -6.17
C TYR A 54 -4.50 -2.63 -7.13
N THR A 55 -3.35 -3.14 -7.56
CA THR A 55 -3.29 -4.26 -8.51
C THR A 55 -3.81 -5.56 -7.92
N HIS A 56 -3.57 -5.78 -6.63
CA HIS A 56 -4.03 -6.98 -5.92
C HIS A 56 -5.44 -6.85 -5.34
N LYS A 57 -6.13 -5.70 -5.52
CA LYS A 57 -7.41 -5.38 -4.89
C LYS A 57 -7.37 -5.56 -3.36
N ALA A 58 -6.23 -5.25 -2.76
CA ALA A 58 -5.99 -5.38 -1.34
C ALA A 58 -6.32 -4.07 -0.61
N THR A 59 -6.67 -4.20 0.66
CA THR A 59 -6.87 -3.08 1.58
C THR A 59 -5.56 -2.73 2.25
N ILE A 60 -5.23 -1.44 2.33
CA ILE A 60 -4.08 -0.97 3.12
C ILE A 60 -4.49 -0.76 4.58
N ALA A 61 -3.73 -1.36 5.50
CA ALA A 61 -3.85 -1.11 6.93
C ALA A 61 -2.83 -0.07 7.37
N THR A 62 -3.27 1.14 7.71
CA THR A 62 -2.36 2.24 8.07
C THR A 62 -2.99 3.24 9.02
N ARG A 63 -2.17 3.82 9.90
CA ARG A 63 -2.54 5.01 10.69
C ARG A 63 -2.48 6.31 9.86
N ASN A 64 -1.72 6.33 8.76
CA ASN A 64 -1.50 7.50 7.90
C ASN A 64 -2.53 7.57 6.77
N VAL A 65 -3.82 7.57 7.13
CA VAL A 65 -4.92 7.46 6.15
C VAL A 65 -4.83 8.52 5.05
N THR A 66 -4.54 9.77 5.42
CA THR A 66 -4.50 10.95 4.54
C THR A 66 -3.52 10.80 3.37
N ASP A 67 -2.43 10.07 3.56
CA ASP A 67 -1.39 9.90 2.54
C ASP A 67 -1.85 8.99 1.40
N PHE A 68 -2.82 8.12 1.68
CA PHE A 68 -3.37 7.14 0.74
C PHE A 68 -4.75 7.53 0.19
N GLU A 69 -5.37 8.59 0.70
CA GLU A 69 -6.64 9.11 0.18
C GLU A 69 -6.53 9.46 -1.32
N GLY A 70 -7.55 9.12 -2.09
CA GLY A 70 -7.57 9.36 -3.53
C GLY A 70 -6.65 8.45 -4.36
N CYS A 71 -6.02 7.43 -3.75
CA CYS A 71 -5.24 6.42 -4.49
C CYS A 71 -6.10 5.31 -5.12
N GLY A 72 -7.43 5.34 -4.93
CA GLY A 72 -8.34 4.32 -5.49
C GLY A 72 -8.24 2.95 -4.80
N ILE A 73 -7.77 2.91 -3.55
CA ILE A 73 -7.63 1.69 -2.73
C ILE A 73 -8.50 1.78 -1.48
N SER A 74 -8.89 0.62 -0.95
CA SER A 74 -9.54 0.53 0.36
C SER A 74 -8.52 0.75 1.46
N ILE A 75 -8.89 1.53 2.49
CA ILE A 75 -8.02 1.89 3.62
C ILE A 75 -8.73 1.51 4.91
N ILE A 76 -8.02 0.81 5.80
CA ILE A 76 -8.43 0.61 7.20
C ILE A 76 -7.39 1.23 8.12
N ASN A 77 -7.86 1.90 9.18
CA ASN A 77 -7.00 2.39 10.25
C ASN A 77 -7.19 1.52 11.49
N PRO A 78 -6.32 0.53 11.75
CA PRO A 78 -6.52 -0.41 12.84
C PRO A 78 -6.31 0.20 14.23
N TRP A 79 -5.87 1.46 14.32
CA TRP A 79 -5.79 2.20 15.58
C TRP A 79 -7.07 2.95 15.91
N LYS A 80 -7.99 3.12 14.95
CA LYS A 80 -9.32 3.65 15.25
C LYS A 80 -10.22 2.48 15.64
N PRO A 81 -11.02 2.62 16.70
CA PRO A 81 -12.05 1.63 17.00
C PRO A 81 -12.96 1.51 15.78
N GLU A 82 -13.40 0.29 15.44
CA GLU A 82 -14.52 0.11 14.53
C GLU A 82 -15.67 0.93 15.09
N SER A 83 -16.18 1.87 14.30
CA SER A 83 -17.31 2.67 14.70
C SER A 83 -18.53 1.76 14.69
N ILE A 84 -18.83 1.14 15.82
CA ILE A 84 -20.06 0.38 16.04
C ILE A 84 -21.19 1.41 16.18
N TYR A 85 -21.84 1.76 15.08
CA TYR A 85 -23.15 2.41 15.05
C TYR A 85 -24.13 1.51 14.32
#